data_AF-A0A9Q3S2V2-F1
#
_entry.id   AF-A0A9Q3S2V2-F1
#
_cell.length_a   1.000
_cell.length_b   1.000
_cell.length_c   1.000
_cell.angle_alpha   90.00
_cell.angle_beta   90.00
_cell.angle_gamma   90.00
#
_symmetry.space_group_name_H-M   'P 1'
#
loop_
_entity.id
_entity.type
_entity.pdbx_description
1 polymer ?
#
loop_
_entity_poly.entity_id
_entity_poly.type
_entity_poly.pdbx_seq_one_letter_code
_entity_poly.pdbx_strand_id
1 'polypeptide(L)'
;MDEGYDTLSDKEKETLRLMVRGHDAKSMARELSLSVHTINDRLRAARRKLGVTSSREAARLVFEHEGETPENLADKELGSAQVAATHDPSIHSKTAPRRAIWIGGILVMLTIAIAAALALGGHPATERPEGDPATAVETVLVERFEAEALEWLALVDAGDWDASFAEAGRTFRDPNTATTWREASEMARVPLGEVKERTTLTVGLVQTDADGRENLEQAIVRFATRFENREEAIETVTLEEENGKWRVVGYLID
;
A
#
# COMPACT_ATOMS: atom_id res chain seq x y z
N MET A 1 -14.15 -19.59 -24.60
CA MET A 1 -13.87 -18.20 -25.02
C MET A 1 -12.51 -17.89 -24.42
N ASP A 2 -11.49 -18.43 -25.09
CA ASP A 2 -10.12 -18.61 -24.58
C ASP A 2 -9.16 -17.53 -25.10
N GLU A 3 -9.70 -16.49 -25.75
CA GLU A 3 -8.93 -15.42 -26.40
C GLU A 3 -7.98 -14.67 -25.45
N GLY A 4 -8.33 -14.56 -24.16
CA GLY A 4 -7.48 -13.89 -23.18
C GLY A 4 -6.17 -14.63 -22.89
N TYR A 5 -6.18 -15.96 -22.91
CA TYR A 5 -4.99 -16.77 -22.57
C TYR A 5 -3.92 -16.76 -23.68
N ASP A 6 -4.35 -16.83 -24.94
CA ASP A 6 -3.45 -16.84 -26.09
C ASP A 6 -2.73 -15.51 -26.29
N THR A 7 -3.27 -14.41 -25.75
CA THR A 7 -2.63 -13.08 -25.78
C THR A 7 -1.56 -12.89 -24.70
N LEU A 8 -1.47 -13.80 -23.72
CA LEU A 8 -0.44 -13.76 -22.68
C LEU A 8 0.91 -14.21 -23.25
N SER A 9 1.95 -13.44 -22.93
CA SER A 9 3.33 -13.82 -23.18
C SER A 9 3.80 -14.91 -22.21
N ASP A 10 4.81 -15.68 -22.60
CA ASP A 10 5.36 -16.77 -21.77
C ASP A 10 5.80 -16.30 -20.39
N LYS A 11 6.35 -15.07 -20.31
CA LYS A 11 6.78 -14.43 -19.07
C LYS A 11 5.63 -14.05 -18.14
N GLU A 12 4.47 -13.68 -18.71
CA GLU A 12 3.25 -13.39 -17.94
C GLU A 12 2.64 -14.70 -17.42
N LYS A 13 2.59 -15.75 -18.25
CA LYS A 13 2.12 -17.09 -17.85
C LYS A 13 2.99 -17.66 -16.73
N GLU A 14 4.32 -17.59 -16.86
CA GLU A 14 5.28 -18.02 -15.83
C GLU A 14 5.05 -17.32 -14.49
N THR A 15 4.82 -16.00 -14.52
CA THR A 15 4.55 -15.22 -13.30
C THR A 15 3.23 -15.65 -12.64
N LEU A 16 2.18 -15.91 -13.42
CA LEU A 16 0.89 -16.37 -12.91
C LEU A 16 0.95 -17.79 -12.33
N ARG A 17 1.78 -18.69 -12.90
CA ARG A 17 2.00 -20.04 -12.35
C ARG A 17 2.62 -20.01 -10.96
N LEU A 18 3.61 -19.16 -10.72
CA LEU A 18 4.21 -18.98 -9.40
C LEU A 18 3.19 -18.44 -8.39
N MET A 19 2.30 -17.54 -8.84
CA MET A 19 1.26 -16.98 -8.00
C MET A 19 0.23 -18.02 -7.55
N VAL A 20 -0.17 -18.96 -8.41
CA VAL A 20 -1.07 -20.07 -8.00
C VAL A 20 -0.38 -21.01 -7.00
N ARG A 21 0.94 -21.17 -7.08
CA ARG A 21 1.73 -21.96 -6.12
C ARG A 21 1.90 -21.27 -4.75
N GLY A 22 1.32 -20.08 -4.56
CA GLY A 22 1.32 -19.36 -3.30
C GLY A 22 2.48 -18.38 -3.13
N HIS A 23 3.23 -18.06 -4.21
CA HIS A 23 4.31 -17.08 -4.13
C HIS A 23 3.75 -15.66 -4.09
N ASP A 24 4.29 -14.84 -3.20
CA ASP A 24 4.07 -13.39 -3.22
C ASP A 24 5.01 -12.68 -4.20
N ALA A 25 4.77 -11.39 -4.46
CA ALA A 25 5.55 -10.63 -5.44
C ALA A 25 7.06 -10.56 -5.09
N LYS A 26 7.41 -10.58 -3.80
CA LYS A 26 8.80 -10.55 -3.32
C LYS A 26 9.51 -11.89 -3.55
N SER A 27 8.78 -12.98 -3.37
CA SER A 27 9.25 -14.34 -3.56
C SER A 27 9.39 -14.67 -5.05
N MET A 28 8.41 -14.28 -5.87
CA MET A 28 8.48 -14.37 -7.34
C MET A 28 9.66 -13.58 -7.93
N ALA A 29 9.91 -12.37 -7.41
CA ALA A 29 11.04 -11.55 -7.82
C ALA A 29 12.39 -12.23 -7.54
N ARG A 30 12.54 -12.88 -6.37
CA ARG A 30 13.74 -13.65 -6.01
C ARG A 30 13.91 -14.88 -6.91
N GLU A 31 12.83 -15.60 -7.18
CA GLU A 31 12.86 -16.83 -7.99
C GLU A 31 13.17 -16.54 -9.46
N LEU A 32 12.57 -15.50 -10.03
CA LEU A 32 12.80 -15.11 -11.43
C LEU A 32 14.02 -14.21 -11.62
N SER A 33 14.74 -13.85 -10.55
CA SER A 33 15.85 -12.88 -10.57
C SER A 33 15.46 -11.54 -11.24
N LEU A 34 14.26 -11.06 -10.92
CA LEU A 34 13.69 -9.81 -11.43
C LEU A 34 13.39 -8.84 -10.30
N SER A 35 13.14 -7.57 -10.64
CA SER A 35 12.60 -6.64 -9.66
C SER A 35 11.12 -6.95 -9.37
N VAL A 36 10.67 -6.66 -8.14
CA VAL A 36 9.25 -6.76 -7.76
C VAL A 36 8.36 -5.90 -8.66
N HIS A 37 8.89 -4.77 -9.15
CA HIS A 37 8.18 -3.89 -10.08
C HIS A 37 7.91 -4.58 -11.42
N THR A 38 8.92 -5.25 -11.99
CA THR A 38 8.76 -6.04 -13.23
C THR A 38 7.74 -7.18 -13.06
N ILE A 39 7.68 -7.81 -11.88
CA ILE A 39 6.65 -8.80 -11.56
C ILE A 39 5.26 -8.17 -11.55
N ASN A 40 5.10 -7.01 -10.92
CA ASN A 40 3.82 -6.29 -10.86
C ASN A 40 3.35 -5.80 -12.24
N ASP A 41 4.27 -5.35 -13.10
CA ASP A 41 3.95 -4.96 -14.48
C ASP A 41 3.43 -6.15 -15.28
N ARG A 42 4.07 -7.32 -15.15
CA ARG A 42 3.62 -8.56 -15.79
C ARG A 42 2.23 -8.97 -15.29
N LEU A 43 2.00 -8.92 -13.97
CA LEU A 43 0.69 -9.24 -13.38
C LEU A 43 -0.40 -8.24 -13.81
N ARG A 44 -0.07 -6.95 -13.99
CA ARG A 44 -1.00 -5.92 -14.46
C ARG A 44 -1.29 -6.10 -15.95
N ALA A 45 -0.28 -6.37 -16.77
CA ALA A 45 -0.45 -6.64 -18.19
C ALA A 45 -1.31 -7.89 -18.42
N ALA A 46 -1.06 -8.96 -17.65
CA ALA A 46 -1.86 -10.17 -17.72
C ALA A 46 -3.32 -9.95 -17.33
N ARG A 47 -3.60 -9.18 -16.26
CA ARG A 47 -4.96 -8.80 -15.87
C ARG A 47 -5.71 -8.04 -16.96
N ARG A 48 -5.06 -7.05 -17.59
CA ARG A 48 -5.65 -6.27 -18.69
C ARG A 48 -6.03 -7.18 -19.88
N LYS A 49 -5.16 -8.12 -20.22
CA LYS A 49 -5.38 -9.08 -21.31
C LYS A 49 -6.50 -10.08 -21.00
N LEU A 50 -6.60 -10.52 -19.75
CA LEU A 50 -7.64 -11.44 -19.29
C LEU A 50 -8.95 -10.75 -18.91
N GLY A 51 -9.00 -9.42 -18.88
CA GLY A 51 -10.20 -8.66 -18.50
C GLY A 51 -10.60 -8.79 -17.03
N VAL A 52 -9.68 -9.20 -16.15
CA VAL A 52 -9.95 -9.47 -14.72
C VAL A 52 -9.33 -8.43 -13.81
N THR A 53 -9.92 -8.24 -12.64
CA THR A 53 -9.51 -7.19 -11.70
C THR A 53 -8.46 -7.68 -10.71
N SER A 54 -8.41 -8.99 -10.43
CA SER A 54 -7.52 -9.61 -9.45
C SER A 54 -6.44 -10.48 -10.09
N SER A 55 -5.20 -10.37 -9.59
CA SER A 55 -4.08 -11.21 -10.06
C SER A 55 -4.23 -12.65 -9.59
N ARG A 56 -4.91 -12.91 -8.46
CA ARG A 56 -5.27 -14.27 -8.04
C ARG A 56 -6.33 -14.88 -8.95
N GLU A 57 -7.26 -14.06 -9.41
CA GLU A 57 -8.28 -14.47 -10.37
C GLU A 57 -7.65 -14.77 -11.74
N ALA A 58 -6.75 -13.89 -12.23
CA ALA A 58 -5.95 -14.14 -13.43
C ALA A 58 -5.14 -15.43 -13.33
N ALA A 59 -4.52 -15.67 -12.18
CA ALA A 59 -3.70 -16.85 -11.93
C ALA A 59 -4.57 -18.13 -11.94
N ARG A 60 -5.76 -18.07 -11.33
CA ARG A 60 -6.74 -19.16 -11.38
C ARG A 60 -7.21 -19.45 -12.81
N LEU A 61 -7.54 -18.43 -13.61
CA LEU A 61 -7.97 -18.62 -15.00
C LEU A 61 -6.86 -19.28 -15.84
N VAL A 62 -5.61 -18.86 -15.67
CA VAL A 62 -4.46 -19.48 -16.33
C VAL A 62 -4.27 -20.92 -15.88
N PHE A 63 -4.43 -21.21 -14.58
CA PHE A 63 -4.32 -22.57 -14.06
C PHE A 63 -5.47 -23.47 -14.49
N GLU A 64 -6.70 -22.98 -14.56
CA GLU A 64 -7.86 -23.71 -15.08
C GLU A 64 -7.66 -24.04 -16.56
N HIS A 65 -7.18 -23.08 -17.35
CA HIS A 65 -6.93 -23.29 -18.77
C HIS A 65 -5.72 -24.20 -19.05
N GLU A 66 -4.62 -24.09 -18.27
CA GLU A 66 -3.48 -25.02 -18.35
C GLU A 66 -3.80 -26.40 -17.75
N GLY A 67 -4.77 -26.45 -16.83
CA GLY A 67 -5.30 -27.65 -16.18
C GLY A 67 -6.29 -28.44 -17.05
N GLU A 68 -6.72 -27.91 -18.20
CA GLU A 68 -7.45 -28.64 -19.24
C GLU A 68 -6.52 -29.43 -20.18
N THR A 69 -5.50 -30.08 -19.60
CA THR A 69 -4.99 -31.34 -20.16
C THR A 69 -5.65 -32.48 -19.38
N PRO A 70 -6.59 -33.23 -19.98
CA PRO A 70 -7.23 -34.34 -19.29
C PRO A 70 -6.25 -35.52 -19.19
N GLU A 71 -5.40 -35.52 -18.17
CA GLU A 71 -4.84 -36.76 -17.65
C GLU A 71 -5.68 -37.20 -16.45
N ASN A 72 -6.66 -38.03 -16.76
CA ASN A 72 -7.30 -38.93 -15.81
C ASN A 72 -6.21 -39.73 -15.07
N LEU A 73 -5.96 -39.40 -13.81
CA LEU A 73 -5.45 -40.36 -12.85
C LEU A 73 -6.60 -40.69 -11.92
N ALA A 74 -7.28 -41.76 -12.33
CA ALA A 74 -8.30 -42.46 -11.59
C ALA A 74 -7.90 -42.69 -10.12
N ASP A 75 -8.92 -42.70 -9.29
CA ASP A 75 -8.91 -43.10 -7.89
C ASP A 75 -8.03 -44.32 -7.66
N LYS A 76 -7.11 -44.20 -6.68
CA LYS A 76 -6.56 -45.37 -6.02
C LYS A 76 -7.17 -45.48 -4.64
N GLU A 77 -8.13 -46.38 -4.56
CA GLU A 77 -8.82 -46.80 -3.35
C GLU A 77 -7.85 -47.09 -2.20
N LEU A 78 -8.15 -46.51 -1.04
CA LEU A 78 -7.74 -47.07 0.24
C LEU A 78 -8.96 -47.19 1.14
N GLY A 79 -9.58 -48.38 1.04
CA GLY A 79 -9.88 -49.22 2.18
C GLY A 79 -10.73 -48.61 3.29
N SER A 80 -12.04 -48.75 3.13
CA SER A 80 -13.02 -48.64 4.20
C SER A 80 -12.79 -49.69 5.30
N ALA A 81 -12.68 -49.22 6.54
CA ALA A 81 -13.02 -50.00 7.73
C ALA A 81 -13.81 -49.10 8.69
N GLN A 82 -15.12 -49.23 8.62
CA GLN A 82 -16.08 -48.67 9.57
C GLN A 82 -15.95 -49.41 10.90
N VAL A 83 -15.70 -48.68 12.00
CA VAL A 83 -16.17 -49.11 13.33
C VAL A 83 -16.78 -47.91 14.06
N ALA A 84 -17.97 -48.15 14.60
CA ALA A 84 -18.94 -47.22 15.14
C ALA A 84 -18.60 -46.66 16.54
N ALA A 85 -19.26 -45.54 16.87
CA ALA A 85 -19.65 -44.98 18.18
C ALA A 85 -18.64 -45.08 19.35
N THR A 86 -18.38 -44.04 20.13
CA THR A 86 -19.30 -43.41 21.09
C THR A 86 -18.56 -42.28 21.84
N HIS A 87 -19.32 -41.31 22.41
CA HIS A 87 -19.00 -40.46 23.57
C HIS A 87 -17.99 -39.28 23.44
N ASP A 88 -18.55 -38.08 23.65
CA ASP A 88 -17.90 -36.87 24.21
C ASP A 88 -17.81 -37.06 25.75
N PRO A 89 -16.77 -36.57 26.48
CA PRO A 89 -16.62 -35.14 26.75
C PRO A 89 -15.17 -34.60 26.75
N SER A 90 -15.04 -33.37 26.26
CA SER A 90 -14.20 -32.28 26.82
C SER A 90 -12.68 -32.46 26.95
N ILE A 91 -11.90 -31.84 26.04
CA ILE A 91 -10.78 -30.94 26.37
C ILE A 91 -10.72 -29.82 25.31
N HIS A 92 -11.19 -28.61 25.65
CA HIS A 92 -10.91 -27.40 24.86
C HIS A 92 -9.59 -26.80 25.35
N SER A 93 -8.50 -27.00 24.59
CA SER A 93 -7.33 -26.13 24.70
C SER A 93 -7.66 -24.79 24.03
N LYS A 94 -7.88 -23.76 24.83
CA LYS A 94 -8.05 -22.39 24.35
C LYS A 94 -6.68 -21.83 23.95
N THR A 95 -6.29 -21.98 22.69
CA THR A 95 -5.26 -21.11 22.10
C THR A 95 -5.98 -19.88 21.58
N ALA A 96 -5.91 -18.78 22.34
CA ALA A 96 -6.52 -17.51 21.98
C ALA A 96 -5.96 -17.00 20.64
N PRO A 97 -6.79 -16.65 19.64
CA PRO A 97 -6.31 -15.90 18.49
C PRO A 97 -5.95 -14.49 18.94
N ARG A 98 -4.74 -14.04 18.58
CA ARG A 98 -4.28 -12.65 18.70
C ARG A 98 -5.29 -11.77 17.95
N ARG A 99 -6.16 -11.09 18.70
CA ARG A 99 -7.16 -10.17 18.17
C ARG A 99 -6.44 -8.97 17.59
N ALA A 100 -6.26 -8.95 16.27
CA ALA A 100 -6.06 -7.70 15.54
C ALA A 100 -7.36 -6.89 15.71
N ILE A 101 -7.27 -5.77 16.42
CA ILE A 101 -8.38 -4.84 16.60
C ILE A 101 -8.54 -4.10 15.28
N TRP A 102 -9.44 -4.62 14.43
CA TRP A 102 -9.98 -3.91 13.28
C TRP A 102 -11.29 -3.26 13.71
N ILE A 103 -11.28 -1.93 13.86
CA ILE A 103 -12.52 -1.15 13.97
C ILE A 103 -12.77 -0.52 12.60
N GLY A 104 -13.95 -0.86 12.05
CA GLY A 104 -14.44 -0.35 10.79
C GLY A 104 -14.66 1.16 10.82
N GLY A 105 -14.36 1.80 9.69
CA GLY A 105 -14.53 3.24 9.50
C GLY A 105 -13.55 3.87 8.50
N ILE A 106 -12.53 3.15 8.05
CA ILE A 106 -11.45 3.69 7.20
C ILE A 106 -11.35 2.93 5.86
N LEU A 107 -12.47 2.72 5.15
CA LEU A 107 -12.44 1.93 3.91
C LEU A 107 -12.77 2.69 2.62
N VAL A 108 -12.88 4.02 2.64
CA VAL A 108 -13.12 4.78 1.40
C VAL A 108 -11.98 5.73 1.00
N MET A 109 -11.06 6.10 1.91
CA MET A 109 -9.97 7.05 1.57
C MET A 109 -8.58 6.43 1.35
N LEU A 110 -8.45 5.10 1.50
CA LEU A 110 -7.15 4.40 1.41
C LEU A 110 -6.75 3.91 0.00
N THR A 111 -7.59 4.10 -1.03
CA THR A 111 -7.25 3.63 -2.40
C THR A 111 -6.38 4.60 -3.18
N ILE A 112 -6.33 5.88 -2.81
CA ILE A 112 -5.55 6.89 -3.57
C ILE A 112 -4.12 7.03 -3.02
N ALA A 113 -3.90 6.95 -1.70
CA ALA A 113 -2.58 7.15 -1.10
C ALA A 113 -1.60 5.95 -1.27
N ILE A 114 -2.08 4.71 -1.36
CA ILE A 114 -1.20 3.54 -1.54
C ILE A 114 -0.54 3.55 -2.93
N ALA A 115 -1.19 4.13 -3.95
CA ALA A 115 -0.61 4.23 -5.29
C ALA A 115 0.57 5.22 -5.34
N ALA A 116 0.57 6.23 -4.47
CA ALA A 116 1.51 7.33 -4.49
C ALA A 116 2.77 7.06 -3.64
N ALA A 117 2.66 6.27 -2.55
CA ALA A 117 3.80 5.89 -1.70
C ALA A 117 4.86 5.00 -2.40
N LEU A 118 4.54 4.41 -3.55
CA LEU A 118 5.42 3.54 -4.34
C LEU A 118 6.25 4.28 -5.41
N ALA A 119 6.03 5.58 -5.61
CA ALA A 119 6.68 6.34 -6.69
C ALA A 119 8.05 6.97 -6.30
N LEU A 120 8.37 7.10 -5.01
CA LEU A 120 9.60 7.78 -4.54
C LEU A 120 10.84 6.86 -4.43
N GLY A 121 10.81 5.71 -5.11
CA GLY A 121 11.92 4.77 -5.16
C GLY A 121 13.05 5.26 -6.08
N GLY A 122 14.01 5.99 -5.49
CA GLY A 122 15.38 6.26 -5.97
C GLY A 122 15.65 6.08 -7.47
N HIS A 123 15.43 7.13 -8.24
CA HIS A 123 16.15 7.30 -9.51
C HIS A 123 17.62 7.60 -9.21
N PRO A 124 18.61 6.99 -9.89
CA PRO A 124 19.95 7.56 -9.90
C PRO A 124 19.82 8.97 -10.48
N ALA A 125 20.19 9.97 -9.68
CA ALA A 125 20.28 11.34 -10.14
C ALA A 125 21.22 11.36 -11.35
N THR A 126 20.66 11.55 -12.55
CA THR A 126 21.45 12.02 -13.67
C THR A 126 21.97 13.38 -13.23
N GLU A 127 23.26 13.46 -12.87
CA GLU A 127 23.90 14.67 -12.35
C GLU A 127 23.59 15.85 -13.29
N ARG A 128 22.63 16.69 -12.87
CA ARG A 128 22.24 17.91 -13.56
C ARG A 128 23.20 19.01 -13.09
N PRO A 129 23.69 19.88 -13.99
CA PRO A 129 24.71 20.87 -13.64
C PRO A 129 24.29 21.74 -12.45
N GLU A 130 25.18 21.86 -11.46
CA GLU A 130 25.03 22.76 -10.32
C GLU A 130 24.77 24.19 -10.82
N GLY A 131 23.66 24.80 -10.34
CA GLY A 131 23.23 26.14 -10.75
C GLY A 131 22.08 26.18 -11.76
N ASP A 132 21.48 25.05 -12.13
CA ASP A 132 20.24 25.03 -12.90
C ASP A 132 19.08 25.66 -12.10
N PRO A 133 18.39 26.69 -12.62
CA PRO A 133 17.20 27.26 -11.98
C PRO A 133 16.11 26.22 -11.67
N ALA A 134 16.01 25.13 -12.44
CA ALA A 134 15.07 24.05 -12.16
C ALA A 134 15.38 23.32 -10.85
N THR A 135 16.66 23.07 -10.55
CA THR A 135 17.09 22.44 -9.28
C THR A 135 16.83 23.35 -8.07
N ALA A 136 17.03 24.66 -8.22
CA ALA A 136 16.73 25.62 -7.17
C ALA A 136 15.23 25.69 -6.86
N VAL A 137 14.38 25.69 -7.90
CA VAL A 137 12.91 25.66 -7.74
C VAL A 137 12.45 24.35 -7.09
N GLU A 138 13.02 23.21 -7.52
CA GLU A 138 12.71 21.89 -6.93
C GLU A 138 13.08 21.82 -5.44
N THR A 139 14.23 22.39 -5.07
CA THR A 139 14.68 22.44 -3.67
C THR A 139 13.75 23.29 -2.81
N VAL A 140 13.36 24.48 -3.29
CA VAL A 140 12.41 25.36 -2.58
C VAL A 140 11.05 24.67 -2.40
N LEU A 141 10.59 23.89 -3.39
CA LEU A 141 9.34 23.13 -3.27
C LEU A 141 9.46 22.00 -2.25
N VAL A 142 10.57 21.26 -2.25
CA VAL A 142 10.84 20.20 -1.27
C VAL A 142 10.85 20.75 0.15
N GLU A 143 11.58 21.85 0.40
CA GLU A 143 11.60 22.51 1.70
C GLU A 143 10.21 22.98 2.14
N ARG A 144 9.40 23.47 1.19
CA ARG A 144 8.01 23.89 1.45
C ARG A 144 7.13 22.72 1.86
N PHE A 145 7.20 21.58 1.16
CA PHE A 145 6.37 20.41 1.51
C PHE A 145 6.72 19.87 2.89
N GLU A 146 8.01 19.77 3.20
CA GLU A 146 8.47 19.35 4.51
C GLU A 146 7.98 20.29 5.61
N ALA A 147 8.10 21.61 5.42
CA ALA A 147 7.65 22.60 6.39
C ALA A 147 6.14 22.52 6.67
N GLU A 148 5.31 22.42 5.62
CA GLU A 148 3.85 22.33 5.76
C GLU A 148 3.42 21.02 6.43
N ALA A 149 4.11 19.91 6.13
CA ALA A 149 3.89 18.63 6.80
C ALA A 149 4.27 18.70 8.30
N LEU A 150 5.42 19.28 8.62
CA LEU A 150 5.88 19.42 10.01
C LEU A 150 5.00 20.37 10.83
N GLU A 151 4.54 21.47 10.25
CA GLU A 151 3.61 22.40 10.91
C GLU A 151 2.30 21.70 11.29
N TRP A 152 1.74 20.91 10.36
CA TRP A 152 0.54 20.13 10.64
C TRP A 152 0.78 19.02 11.67
N LEU A 153 1.91 18.30 11.58
CA LEU A 153 2.29 17.27 12.55
C LEU A 153 2.50 17.83 13.96
N ALA A 154 2.92 19.09 14.10
CA ALA A 154 3.04 19.73 15.41
C ALA A 154 1.68 19.84 16.12
N LEU A 155 0.58 20.06 15.38
CA LEU A 155 -0.78 20.04 15.94
C LEU A 155 -1.16 18.63 16.42
N VAL A 156 -0.81 17.61 15.63
CA VAL A 156 -1.03 16.20 15.96
C VAL A 156 -0.24 15.80 17.21
N ASP A 157 1.02 16.23 17.30
CA ASP A 157 1.88 15.92 18.46
C ASP A 157 1.43 16.64 19.73
N ALA A 158 0.85 17.84 19.60
CA ALA A 158 0.21 18.56 20.70
C ALA A 158 -1.13 17.94 21.13
N GLY A 159 -1.66 16.97 20.37
CA GLY A 159 -2.98 16.38 20.61
C GLY A 159 -4.14 17.31 20.25
N ASP A 160 -3.90 18.37 19.48
CA ASP A 160 -4.93 19.31 19.04
C ASP A 160 -5.63 18.78 17.79
N TRP A 161 -6.50 17.78 17.99
CA TRP A 161 -7.21 17.11 16.90
C TRP A 161 -8.18 18.02 16.16
N ASP A 162 -8.76 19.02 16.83
CA ASP A 162 -9.67 19.96 16.18
C ASP A 162 -8.90 20.89 15.25
N ALA A 163 -7.76 21.43 15.70
CA ALA A 163 -6.91 22.27 14.88
C ALA A 163 -6.30 21.48 13.71
N SER A 164 -5.79 20.26 13.96
CA SER A 164 -5.20 19.44 12.89
C SER A 164 -6.26 19.03 11.86
N PHE A 165 -7.49 18.74 12.28
CA PHE A 165 -8.60 18.52 11.35
C PHE A 165 -8.92 19.79 10.55
N ALA A 166 -9.03 20.95 11.20
CA ALA A 166 -9.39 22.21 10.56
C ALA A 166 -8.34 22.68 9.53
N GLU A 167 -7.06 22.46 9.80
CA GLU A 167 -5.96 22.82 8.91
C GLU A 167 -5.74 21.82 7.77
N ALA A 168 -6.38 20.65 7.80
CA ALA A 168 -6.32 19.65 6.74
C ALA A 168 -7.06 20.10 5.47
N GLY A 169 -6.66 19.55 4.33
CA GLY A 169 -7.27 19.84 3.03
C GLY A 169 -8.69 19.29 2.90
N ARG A 170 -9.46 19.80 1.95
CA ARG A 170 -10.84 19.33 1.70
C ARG A 170 -10.92 17.83 1.39
N THR A 171 -9.95 17.29 0.64
CA THR A 171 -9.85 15.85 0.36
C THR A 171 -9.83 15.02 1.65
N PHE A 172 -9.23 15.53 2.73
CA PHE A 172 -9.29 14.91 4.06
C PHE A 172 -10.60 15.21 4.80
N ARG A 173 -11.04 16.47 4.81
CA ARG A 173 -12.15 16.93 5.65
C ARG A 173 -13.53 16.50 5.15
N ASP A 174 -13.80 16.61 3.85
CA ASP A 174 -15.13 16.38 3.27
C ASP A 174 -15.71 14.98 3.54
N PRO A 175 -14.93 13.88 3.49
CA PRO A 175 -15.43 12.54 3.82
C PRO A 175 -15.35 12.19 5.32
N ASN A 176 -14.81 13.07 6.17
CA ASN A 176 -14.55 12.79 7.59
C ASN A 176 -15.26 13.81 8.50
N THR A 177 -15.20 13.57 9.81
CA THR A 177 -15.61 14.55 10.82
C THR A 177 -14.50 14.75 11.85
N ALA A 178 -14.47 15.91 12.50
CA ALA A 178 -13.52 16.18 13.58
C ALA A 178 -13.62 15.13 14.71
N THR A 179 -14.85 14.68 15.03
CA THR A 179 -15.08 13.62 16.02
C THR A 179 -14.45 12.29 15.60
N THR A 180 -14.70 11.85 14.36
CA THR A 180 -14.12 10.59 13.84
C THR A 180 -12.59 10.65 13.80
N TRP A 181 -12.04 11.80 13.41
CA TRP A 181 -10.59 12.01 13.41
C TRP A 181 -9.99 11.95 14.82
N ARG A 182 -10.63 12.60 15.80
CA ARG A 182 -10.23 12.54 17.21
C ARG A 182 -10.22 11.12 17.74
N GLU A 183 -11.32 10.39 17.58
CA GLU A 183 -11.45 9.01 18.07
C GLU A 183 -10.39 8.09 17.45
N ALA A 184 -10.16 8.22 16.14
CA ALA A 184 -9.11 7.46 15.46
C ALA A 184 -7.71 7.83 15.97
N SER A 185 -7.44 9.12 16.20
CA SER A 185 -6.15 9.61 16.71
C SER A 185 -5.90 9.16 18.15
N GLU A 186 -6.92 9.17 19.00
CA GLU A 186 -6.86 8.65 20.37
C GLU A 186 -6.55 7.15 20.39
N MET A 187 -7.06 6.39 19.44
CA MET A 187 -6.77 4.96 19.33
C MET A 187 -5.40 4.65 18.73
N ALA A 188 -4.95 5.41 17.74
CA ALA A 188 -3.75 5.09 16.96
C ALA A 188 -2.50 5.83 17.43
N ARG A 189 -2.60 7.14 17.70
CA ARG A 189 -1.46 8.03 17.97
C ARG A 189 -1.11 8.12 19.45
N VAL A 190 -2.11 8.17 20.34
CA VAL A 190 -1.89 8.30 21.80
C VAL A 190 -1.11 7.12 22.39
N PRO A 191 -1.37 5.84 22.03
CA PRO A 191 -0.60 4.72 22.57
C PRO A 191 0.88 4.74 22.20
N LEU A 192 1.27 5.43 21.12
CA LEU A 192 2.67 5.56 20.71
C LEU A 192 3.47 6.44 21.68
N GLY A 193 2.81 7.33 22.44
CA GLY A 193 3.46 8.25 23.38
C GLY A 193 4.12 9.46 22.70
N GLU A 194 5.00 10.15 23.40
CA GLU A 194 5.65 11.36 22.88
C GLU A 194 6.57 11.06 21.68
N VAL A 195 6.71 12.02 20.75
CA VAL A 195 7.77 11.96 19.74
C VAL A 195 9.11 12.25 20.42
N LYS A 196 10.04 11.32 20.31
CA LYS A 196 11.42 11.51 20.80
C LYS A 196 12.36 11.99 19.69
N GLU A 197 12.10 11.58 18.45
CA GLU A 197 12.86 11.99 17.27
C GLU A 197 12.00 11.83 16.01
N ARG A 198 12.12 12.76 15.06
CA ARG A 198 11.50 12.69 13.74
C ARG A 198 12.50 13.17 12.70
N THR A 199 12.77 12.34 11.70
CA THR A 199 13.75 12.62 10.65
C THR A 199 13.14 12.38 9.28
N THR A 200 13.28 13.34 8.38
CA THR A 200 12.78 13.25 7.01
C THR A 200 13.53 12.18 6.23
N LEU A 201 12.79 11.23 5.66
CA LEU A 201 13.32 10.16 4.80
C LEU A 201 13.27 10.56 3.33
N THR A 202 12.10 10.97 2.86
CA THR A 202 11.87 11.34 1.47
C THR A 202 10.85 12.45 1.40
N VAL A 203 11.10 13.40 0.50
CA VAL A 203 10.13 14.39 0.05
C VAL A 203 10.05 14.26 -1.46
N GLY A 204 8.86 14.24 -2.02
CA GLY A 204 8.76 14.41 -3.45
C GLY A 204 7.35 14.53 -3.99
N LEU A 205 7.31 14.94 -5.25
CA LEU A 205 6.09 15.17 -6.00
C LEU A 205 5.67 13.90 -6.71
N VAL A 206 4.37 13.64 -6.66
CA VAL A 206 3.71 12.64 -7.50
C VAL A 206 3.07 13.41 -8.65
N GLN A 207 3.73 13.33 -9.80
CA GLN A 207 3.14 13.78 -11.06
C GLN A 207 2.37 12.61 -11.65
N THR A 208 1.06 12.75 -11.78
CA THR A 208 0.31 11.94 -12.73
C THR A 208 0.02 12.85 -13.90
N ASP A 209 0.56 12.54 -15.08
CA ASP A 209 -0.12 12.79 -16.35
C ASP A 209 0.61 12.13 -17.53
N ALA A 210 -0.18 11.54 -18.43
CA ALA A 210 0.25 10.91 -19.68
C ALA A 210 0.52 11.91 -20.81
N ASP A 211 0.20 13.20 -20.59
CA ASP A 211 0.06 14.22 -21.64
C ASP A 211 1.14 15.33 -21.57
N GLY A 212 2.13 15.20 -20.66
CA GLY A 212 3.30 16.08 -20.60
C GLY A 212 3.05 17.48 -20.01
N ARG A 213 1.96 17.71 -19.28
CA ARG A 213 1.76 18.92 -18.46
C ARG A 213 2.26 18.67 -17.05
N GLU A 214 2.90 19.68 -16.44
CA GLU A 214 3.25 19.65 -15.02
C GLU A 214 1.97 19.79 -14.19
N ASN A 215 1.32 18.67 -13.87
CA ASN A 215 0.29 18.62 -12.84
C ASN A 215 0.95 18.12 -11.55
N LEU A 216 1.15 19.04 -10.61
CA LEU A 216 1.63 18.73 -9.27
C LEU A 216 0.45 18.21 -8.46
N GLU A 217 0.02 16.98 -8.72
CA GLU A 217 -1.23 16.49 -8.14
C GLU A 217 -1.12 16.26 -6.63
N GLN A 218 0.01 15.71 -6.17
CA GLN A 218 0.24 15.47 -4.73
C GLN A 218 1.73 15.55 -4.40
N ALA A 219 2.05 15.97 -3.18
CA ALA A 219 3.38 15.81 -2.60
C ALA A 219 3.32 14.78 -1.47
N ILE A 220 4.35 13.95 -1.33
CA ILE A 220 4.47 12.99 -0.24
C ILE A 220 5.75 13.26 0.53
N VAL A 221 5.58 13.38 1.84
CA VAL A 221 6.66 13.47 2.80
C VAL A 221 6.62 12.23 3.69
N ARG A 222 7.76 11.56 3.83
CA ARG A 222 7.92 10.41 4.73
C ARG A 222 8.93 10.74 5.80
N PHE A 223 8.60 10.41 7.05
CA PHE A 223 9.48 10.56 8.19
C PHE A 223 9.74 9.21 8.84
N ALA A 224 10.96 9.00 9.31
CA ALA A 224 11.28 8.01 10.32
C ALA A 224 11.07 8.66 11.68
N THR A 225 10.21 8.07 12.50
CA THR A 225 9.83 8.64 13.78
C THR A 225 10.04 7.62 14.89
N ARG A 226 10.76 8.07 15.93
CA ARG A 226 10.88 7.35 17.19
C ARG A 226 9.88 7.95 18.17
N PHE A 227 8.86 7.18 18.50
CA PHE A 227 7.96 7.49 19.59
C PHE A 227 8.44 6.83 20.89
N GLU A 228 7.91 7.29 22.02
CA GLU A 228 8.22 6.76 23.34
C GLU A 228 7.96 5.26 23.47
N ASN A 229 6.82 4.79 22.96
CA ASN A 229 6.39 3.38 23.04
C ASN A 229 6.59 2.63 21.72
N ARG A 230 7.23 3.24 20.73
CA ARG A 230 7.50 2.63 19.42
C ARG A 230 8.75 3.23 18.77
N GLU A 231 9.81 2.42 18.72
CA GLU A 231 11.12 2.90 18.26
C GLU A 231 11.23 3.10 16.75
N GLU A 232 10.51 2.28 15.97
CA GLU A 232 10.53 2.30 14.51
C GLU A 232 9.11 2.50 13.97
N ALA A 233 8.80 3.73 13.59
CA ALA A 233 7.59 4.08 12.87
C ALA A 233 7.92 4.88 11.61
N ILE A 234 7.15 4.66 10.56
CA ILE A 234 7.20 5.51 9.36
C ILE A 234 5.92 6.31 9.28
N GLU A 235 6.05 7.63 9.38
CA GLU A 235 4.95 8.55 9.13
C GLU A 235 4.95 8.93 7.65
N THR A 236 3.81 8.77 6.97
CA THR A 236 3.62 9.22 5.58
C THR A 236 2.56 10.31 5.57
N VAL A 237 2.94 11.51 5.13
CA VAL A 237 2.07 12.68 5.00
C VAL A 237 1.90 12.98 3.51
N THR A 238 0.64 13.03 3.06
CA THR A 238 0.28 13.41 1.70
C THR A 238 -0.28 14.81 1.71
N LEU A 239 0.23 15.66 0.82
CA LEU A 239 -0.16 17.05 0.64
C LEU A 239 -0.76 17.25 -0.74
N GLU A 240 -1.74 18.14 -0.84
CA GLU A 240 -2.32 18.61 -2.09
C GLU A 240 -2.36 20.14 -2.07
N GLU A 241 -2.19 20.79 -3.22
CA GLU A 241 -2.33 22.24 -3.30
C GLU A 241 -3.81 22.63 -3.21
N GLU A 242 -4.15 23.43 -2.22
CA GLU A 242 -5.48 24.01 -2.06
C GLU A 242 -5.36 25.53 -1.90
N ASN A 243 -5.87 26.28 -2.90
CA ASN A 243 -5.91 27.75 -2.91
C ASN A 243 -4.51 28.39 -2.69
N GLY A 244 -3.44 27.85 -3.31
CA GLY A 244 -2.09 28.37 -3.18
C GLY A 244 -1.35 27.96 -1.90
N LYS A 245 -1.97 27.15 -1.02
CA LYS A 245 -1.33 26.55 0.17
C LYS A 245 -1.34 25.03 0.07
N TRP A 246 -0.26 24.37 0.45
CA TRP A 246 -0.21 22.91 0.52
C TRP A 246 -0.88 22.45 1.80
N ARG A 247 -1.86 21.56 1.67
CA ARG A 247 -2.68 21.08 2.79
C ARG A 247 -2.54 19.59 2.93
N VAL A 248 -2.48 19.10 4.17
CA VAL A 248 -2.44 17.66 4.44
C VAL A 248 -3.78 17.03 4.04
N VAL A 249 -3.72 16.09 3.11
CA VAL A 249 -4.87 15.33 2.61
C VAL A 249 -4.83 13.85 3.02
N GLY A 250 -3.73 13.41 3.63
CA GLY A 250 -3.58 12.05 4.16
C GLY A 250 -2.45 11.94 5.18
N TYR A 251 -2.64 11.09 6.18
CA TYR A 251 -1.64 10.77 7.21
C TYR A 251 -1.73 9.29 7.60
N LEU A 252 -0.59 8.62 7.59
CA LEU A 252 -0.44 7.20 7.92
C LEU A 252 0.78 7.00 8.83
N ILE A 253 0.66 6.08 9.80
CA ILE A 253 1.76 5.64 10.66
C ILE A 253 1.89 4.12 10.52
N ASP A 254 3.01 3.64 10.00
CA ASP A 254 3.31 2.21 9.81
C ASP A 254 4.27 1.64 10.84
#